data_AF-A0A955XSM2-F1
#
_entry.id   AF-A0A955XSM2-F1
#
_cell.length_a   1.000
_cell.length_b   1.000
_cell.length_c   1.000
_cell.angle_alpha   90.00
_cell.angle_beta   90.00
_cell.angle_gamma   90.00
#
_symmetry.space_group_name_H-M   'P 1'
#
loop_
_entity.id
_entity.type
_entity.pdbx_description
1 polymer ?
#
loop_
_entity_poly.entity_id
_entity_poly.type
_entity_poly.pdbx_seq_one_letter_code
_entity_poly.pdbx_strand_id
1 'polypeptide(L)'
;MNVRASAWFVGVVTAIALIVFACARGDRAAEYLTHVEEAQHSASLDAATGELGRARTLLLNALALQAPDELASEDVRRIRQDLYFLLASVELETGNDERALEAADAGIALGGEREIFAANLWLVKGQAFESQGRAVEAARAYHRALEINAALFVEAMEAQ
;
A
#
# COMPACT_ATOMS: atom_id res chain seq x y z
N MET A 1 25.67 8.48 52.72
CA MET A 1 26.32 8.48 51.38
C MET A 1 26.11 7.07 50.82
N ASN A 2 25.28 6.74 49.82
CA ASN A 2 25.27 7.24 48.43
C ASN A 2 24.00 6.79 47.65
N VAL A 3 22.79 6.87 48.21
CA VAL A 3 21.58 6.42 47.46
C VAL A 3 21.18 7.40 46.34
N ARG A 4 21.41 8.71 46.52
CA ARG A 4 21.00 9.76 45.56
C ARG A 4 21.82 9.80 44.26
N ALA A 5 23.06 9.32 44.27
CA ALA A 5 23.91 9.28 43.07
C ALA A 5 23.50 8.15 42.10
N SER A 6 22.94 7.05 42.63
CA SER A 6 22.50 5.90 41.83
C SER A 6 21.22 6.18 41.02
N ALA A 7 20.28 6.94 41.59
CA ALA A 7 19.02 7.29 40.93
C ALA A 7 19.21 8.26 39.75
N TRP A 8 20.20 9.15 39.83
CA TRP A 8 20.51 10.12 38.77
C TRP A 8 21.15 9.45 37.56
N PHE A 9 22.05 8.47 37.79
CA PHE A 9 22.67 7.69 36.72
C PHE A 9 21.65 6.79 35.99
N VAL A 10 20.75 6.14 36.73
CA VAL A 10 19.68 5.33 36.12
C VAL A 10 18.73 6.21 35.29
N GLY A 11 18.35 7.40 35.78
CA GLY A 11 17.50 8.33 35.04
C GLY A 11 18.11 8.83 33.72
N VAL A 12 19.40 9.16 33.72
CA VAL A 12 20.11 9.64 32.52
C VAL A 12 20.33 8.52 31.49
N VAL A 13 20.71 7.32 31.93
CA VAL A 13 20.87 6.15 31.03
C VAL A 13 19.53 5.76 30.40
N THR A 14 18.44 5.81 31.17
CA THR A 14 17.09 5.52 30.64
C THR A 14 16.65 6.58 29.62
N ALA A 15 16.93 7.86 29.87
CA ALA A 15 16.62 8.94 28.93
C ALA A 15 17.42 8.83 27.60
N ILE A 16 18.71 8.48 27.67
CA ILE A 16 19.54 8.27 26.47
C ILE A 16 19.05 7.07 25.66
N ALA A 17 18.70 5.97 26.34
CA ALA A 17 18.14 4.78 25.67
C ALA A 17 16.83 5.08 24.94
N LEU A 18 15.97 5.92 25.52
CA LEU A 18 14.72 6.36 24.88
C LEU A 18 14.97 7.21 23.62
N ILE A 19 15.96 8.10 23.65
CA ILE A 19 16.31 8.95 22.50
C ILE A 19 16.89 8.11 21.35
N VAL A 20 17.85 7.23 21.63
CA VAL A 20 18.47 6.37 20.61
C VAL A 20 17.43 5.44 19.98
N PHE A 21 16.51 4.91 20.79
CA PHE A 21 15.44 4.04 20.31
C PHE A 21 14.41 4.78 19.45
N ALA A 22 14.13 6.06 19.74
CA ALA A 22 13.28 6.89 18.90
C ALA A 22 13.94 7.23 17.55
N CYS A 23 15.25 7.52 17.52
CA CYS A 23 15.98 7.76 16.27
C CYS A 23 16.02 6.51 15.38
N ALA A 24 16.39 5.35 15.93
CA ALA A 24 16.44 4.08 15.19
C ALA A 24 15.06 3.64 14.67
N ARG A 25 13.97 4.16 15.25
CA ARG A 25 12.59 3.96 14.80
C ARG A 25 12.23 4.83 13.60
N GLY A 26 12.61 6.11 13.64
CA GLY A 26 12.43 7.03 12.52
C GLY A 26 13.18 6.56 11.27
N ASP A 27 14.41 6.07 11.44
CA ASP A 27 15.25 5.62 10.33
C ASP A 27 14.64 4.43 9.57
N ARG A 28 14.09 3.44 10.29
CA ARG A 28 13.46 2.26 9.67
C ARG A 28 12.18 2.60 8.89
N ALA A 29 11.35 3.50 9.42
CA ALA A 29 10.16 3.94 8.73
C ALA A 29 10.51 4.69 7.43
N ALA A 30 11.50 5.58 7.48
CA ALA A 30 11.97 6.30 6.30
C ALA A 30 12.57 5.37 5.23
N GLU A 31 13.39 4.39 5.65
CA GLU A 31 13.98 3.39 4.76
C GLU A 31 12.90 2.55 4.06
N TYR A 32 11.90 2.06 4.81
CA TYR A 32 10.77 1.32 4.25
C TYR A 32 10.01 2.13 3.19
N LEU A 33 9.65 3.39 3.52
CA LEU A 33 8.93 4.26 2.59
C LEU A 33 9.74 4.54 1.33
N THR A 34 11.04 4.83 1.49
CA THR A 34 11.95 5.05 0.35
C THR A 34 11.98 3.85 -0.58
N HIS A 35 12.12 2.63 -0.05
CA HIS A 35 12.14 1.42 -0.88
C HIS A 35 10.82 1.16 -1.61
N VAL A 36 9.69 1.43 -0.96
CA VAL A 36 8.37 1.29 -1.59
C VAL A 36 8.20 2.32 -2.71
N GLU A 37 8.54 3.58 -2.46
CA GLU A 37 8.46 4.67 -3.44
C GLU A 37 9.35 4.39 -4.66
N GLU A 38 10.58 3.95 -4.43
CA GLU A 38 11.51 3.54 -5.50
C GLU A 38 10.95 2.39 -6.34
N ALA A 39 10.34 1.39 -5.69
CA ALA A 39 9.72 0.26 -6.38
C ALA A 39 8.51 0.70 -7.21
N GLN A 40 7.61 1.54 -6.67
CA GLN A 40 6.46 2.09 -7.40
C GLN A 40 6.91 2.90 -8.61
N HIS A 41 7.85 3.82 -8.41
CA HIS A 41 8.36 4.68 -9.47
C HIS A 41 9.03 3.87 -10.58
N SER A 42 9.93 2.95 -10.21
CA SER A 42 10.66 2.11 -11.16
C SER A 42 9.73 1.13 -11.88
N ALA A 43 8.76 0.53 -11.18
CA ALA A 43 7.77 -0.34 -11.81
C ALA A 43 6.89 0.42 -12.81
N SER A 44 6.51 1.67 -12.51
CA SER A 44 5.74 2.51 -13.42
C SER A 44 6.52 2.85 -14.70
N LEU A 45 7.83 3.15 -14.57
CA LEU A 45 8.70 3.38 -15.72
C LEU A 45 8.92 2.11 -16.55
N ASP A 46 9.14 0.97 -15.89
CA ASP A 46 9.29 -0.31 -16.55
C ASP A 46 7.99 -0.70 -17.30
N ALA A 47 6.82 -0.51 -16.69
CA ALA A 47 5.54 -0.74 -17.36
C ALA A 47 5.36 0.16 -18.59
N ALA A 48 5.66 1.46 -18.46
CA ALA A 48 5.59 2.41 -19.57
C ALA A 48 6.55 2.09 -20.73
N THR A 49 7.63 1.34 -20.46
CA THR A 49 8.61 0.91 -21.47
C THR A 49 8.39 -0.52 -21.96
N GLY A 50 7.33 -1.20 -21.50
CA GLY A 50 6.98 -2.57 -21.88
C GLY A 50 7.75 -3.66 -21.11
N GLU A 51 8.56 -3.28 -20.12
CA GLU A 51 9.38 -4.17 -19.29
C GLU A 51 8.55 -4.75 -18.13
N LEU A 52 7.35 -5.26 -18.46
CA LEU A 52 6.33 -5.66 -17.49
C LEU A 52 6.81 -6.75 -16.51
N GLY A 53 7.70 -7.64 -16.93
CA GLY A 53 8.30 -8.66 -16.06
C GLY A 53 9.18 -8.08 -14.96
N ARG A 54 9.90 -6.98 -15.25
CA ARG A 54 10.71 -6.27 -14.25
C ARG A 54 9.81 -5.49 -13.29
N ALA A 55 8.84 -4.76 -13.82
CA ALA A 55 7.83 -4.05 -13.02
C ALA A 55 7.15 -4.98 -12.02
N ARG A 56 6.68 -6.15 -12.48
CA ARG A 56 6.09 -7.19 -11.65
C ARG A 56 7.02 -7.62 -10.50
N THR A 57 8.29 -7.85 -10.81
CA THR A 57 9.28 -8.32 -9.83
C THR A 57 9.52 -7.27 -8.74
N LEU A 58 9.64 -5.99 -9.13
CA LEU A 58 9.80 -4.88 -8.18
C LEU A 58 8.62 -4.79 -7.21
N LEU A 59 7.38 -4.86 -7.73
CA LEU A 59 6.16 -4.78 -6.92
C LEU A 59 6.03 -5.96 -5.95
N LEU A 60 6.33 -7.18 -6.39
CA LEU A 60 6.32 -8.36 -5.51
C LEU A 60 7.38 -8.28 -4.41
N ASN A 61 8.57 -7.78 -4.74
CA ASN A 61 9.62 -7.57 -3.74
C ASN A 61 9.19 -6.53 -2.70
N ALA A 62 8.58 -5.42 -3.12
CA ALA A 62 8.04 -4.41 -2.20
C ALA A 62 6.91 -4.96 -1.31
N LEU A 63 6.00 -5.78 -1.86
CA LEU A 63 4.94 -6.42 -1.09
C LEU A 63 5.47 -7.41 -0.04
N ALA A 64 6.63 -8.03 -0.30
CA ALA A 64 7.30 -8.95 0.62
C ALA A 64 8.03 -8.24 1.77
N LEU A 65 8.25 -6.93 1.68
CA LEU A 65 8.88 -6.17 2.77
C LEU A 65 7.98 -6.17 4.01
N GLN A 66 8.60 -6.39 5.18
CA GLN A 66 7.92 -6.23 6.45
C GLN A 66 7.83 -4.74 6.80
N ALA A 67 6.61 -4.27 7.02
CA ALA A 67 6.40 -2.89 7.45
C ALA A 67 6.91 -2.72 8.89
N PRO A 68 7.63 -1.63 9.20
CA PRO A 68 8.03 -1.31 10.56
C PRO A 68 6.81 -1.13 11.48
N ASP A 69 6.87 -1.66 12.71
CA ASP A 69 5.80 -1.58 13.71
C ASP A 69 5.42 -0.13 14.08
N GLU A 70 6.29 0.82 13.75
CA GLU A 70 6.12 2.25 14.02
C GLU A 70 5.14 2.94 13.07
N LEU A 71 4.92 2.37 11.88
CA LEU A 71 3.97 2.93 10.92
C LEU A 71 2.54 2.64 11.37
N ALA A 72 1.66 3.61 11.18
CA ALA A 72 0.25 3.39 11.44
C ALA A 72 -0.27 2.27 10.53
N SER A 73 -1.04 1.34 11.10
CA SER A 73 -1.62 0.21 10.35
C SER A 73 -2.45 0.67 9.14
N GLU A 74 -3.02 1.87 9.20
CA GLU A 74 -3.74 2.51 8.11
C GLU A 74 -2.83 2.96 6.96
N ASP A 75 -1.67 3.55 7.24
CA ASP A 75 -0.71 3.94 6.21
C ASP A 75 -0.12 2.70 5.52
N VAL A 76 0.24 1.68 6.32
CA VAL A 76 0.72 0.40 5.78
C VAL A 76 -0.33 -0.26 4.91
N ARG A 77 -1.62 -0.23 5.32
CA ARG A 77 -2.73 -0.74 4.52
C ARG A 77 -2.80 -0.03 3.18
N ARG A 78 -2.83 1.32 3.17
CA ARG A 78 -2.93 2.14 1.94
C ARG A 78 -1.78 1.87 0.99
N ILE A 79 -0.55 1.85 1.51
CA ILE A 79 0.65 1.51 0.75
C ILE A 79 0.51 0.14 0.08
N ARG A 80 0.08 -0.88 0.84
CA ARG A 80 -0.10 -2.23 0.30
C ARG A 80 -1.22 -2.28 -0.75
N GLN A 81 -2.32 -1.56 -0.55
CA GLN A 81 -3.40 -1.48 -1.54
C GLN A 81 -2.93 -0.84 -2.85
N ASP A 82 -2.13 0.21 -2.78
CA ASP A 82 -1.56 0.83 -3.98
C ASP A 82 -0.59 -0.12 -4.71
N LEU A 83 0.29 -0.81 -3.99
CA LEU A 83 1.17 -1.83 -4.57
C LEU A 83 0.37 -2.96 -5.25
N TYR A 84 -0.73 -3.41 -4.63
CA TYR A 84 -1.61 -4.43 -5.24
C TYR A 84 -2.34 -3.91 -6.47
N PHE A 85 -2.77 -2.65 -6.49
CA PHE A 85 -3.37 -2.03 -7.66
C PHE A 85 -2.39 -1.96 -8.84
N LEU A 86 -1.15 -1.53 -8.58
CA LEU A 86 -0.09 -1.51 -9.59
C LEU A 86 0.23 -2.92 -10.11
N LEU A 87 0.32 -3.90 -9.20
CA LEU A 87 0.58 -5.29 -9.58
C LEU A 87 -0.56 -5.84 -10.44
N ALA A 88 -1.81 -5.61 -10.05
CA ALA A 88 -2.97 -6.03 -10.83
C ALA A 88 -2.98 -5.40 -12.24
N SER A 89 -2.62 -4.12 -12.33
CA SER A 89 -2.53 -3.41 -13.62
C SER A 89 -1.44 -4.01 -14.52
N VAL A 90 -0.25 -4.29 -13.97
CA VAL A 90 0.84 -4.96 -14.71
C VAL A 90 0.42 -6.36 -15.16
N GLU A 91 -0.23 -7.16 -14.29
CA GLU A 91 -0.69 -8.50 -14.66
C GLU A 91 -1.75 -8.44 -15.78
N LEU A 92 -2.66 -7.48 -15.73
CA LEU A 92 -3.65 -7.23 -16.77
C LEU A 92 -2.99 -6.86 -18.11
N GLU A 93 -2.01 -5.96 -18.10
CA GLU A 93 -1.26 -5.58 -19.29
C GLU A 93 -0.47 -6.75 -19.90
N THR A 94 0.00 -7.70 -19.07
CA THR A 94 0.62 -8.94 -19.54
C THR A 94 -0.38 -9.99 -20.05
N GLY A 95 -1.69 -9.75 -19.94
CA GLY A 95 -2.74 -10.69 -20.29
C GLY A 95 -2.94 -11.82 -19.28
N ASN A 96 -2.42 -11.68 -18.05
CA ASN A 96 -2.59 -12.64 -16.98
C ASN A 96 -3.81 -12.25 -16.11
N ASP A 97 -5.00 -12.34 -16.69
CA ASP A 97 -6.25 -11.86 -16.07
C ASP A 97 -6.52 -12.47 -14.70
N GLU A 98 -6.26 -13.77 -14.51
CA GLU A 98 -6.41 -14.43 -13.20
C GLU A 98 -5.51 -13.81 -12.14
N ARG A 99 -4.25 -13.49 -12.48
CA ARG A 99 -3.33 -12.86 -11.53
C ARG A 99 -3.70 -11.43 -11.23
N ALA A 100 -4.25 -10.72 -12.21
CA ALA A 100 -4.80 -9.38 -12.00
C ALA A 100 -5.96 -9.43 -10.98
N LEU A 101 -6.87 -10.41 -11.12
CA LEU A 101 -7.94 -10.64 -10.15
C LEU A 101 -7.40 -11.00 -8.76
N GLU A 102 -6.42 -11.91 -8.67
CA GLU A 102 -5.79 -12.29 -7.40
C GLU A 102 -5.17 -11.09 -6.68
N ALA A 103 -4.42 -10.26 -7.40
CA ALA A 103 -3.79 -9.05 -6.84
C ALA A 103 -4.85 -8.02 -6.40
N ALA A 104 -5.88 -7.79 -7.22
CA ALA A 104 -6.98 -6.89 -6.86
C ALA A 104 -7.73 -7.36 -5.62
N ASP A 105 -8.04 -8.66 -5.54
CA ASP A 105 -8.71 -9.27 -4.38
C ASP A 105 -7.85 -9.22 -3.12
N ALA A 106 -6.54 -9.46 -3.23
CA ALA A 106 -5.62 -9.31 -2.12
C ALA A 106 -5.60 -7.89 -1.57
N GLY A 107 -5.58 -6.86 -2.44
CA GLY A 107 -5.67 -5.47 -2.04
C GLY A 107 -7.01 -5.11 -1.37
N ILE A 108 -8.13 -5.58 -1.93
CA ILE A 108 -9.47 -5.33 -1.38
C ILE A 108 -9.61 -5.96 0.00
N ALA A 109 -9.07 -7.17 0.19
CA ALA A 109 -9.12 -7.90 1.45
C ALA A 109 -8.40 -7.19 2.62
N LEU A 110 -7.54 -6.20 2.34
CA LEU A 110 -6.89 -5.40 3.37
C LEU A 110 -7.85 -4.41 4.08
N GLY A 111 -9.05 -4.17 3.54
CA GLY A 111 -10.07 -3.29 4.14
C GLY A 111 -10.08 -1.88 3.54
N GLY A 112 -10.54 -0.88 4.29
CA GLY A 112 -10.62 0.50 3.79
C GLY A 112 -11.64 0.68 2.64
N GLU A 113 -12.78 -0.03 2.70
CA GLU A 113 -13.74 -0.18 1.59
C GLU A 113 -14.31 1.13 1.02
N ARG A 114 -14.16 2.26 1.72
CA ARG A 114 -14.63 3.58 1.29
C ARG A 114 -13.48 4.56 1.03
N GLU A 115 -12.26 4.06 0.83
CA GLU A 115 -11.09 4.87 0.50
C GLU A 115 -10.79 4.80 -1.01
N ILE A 116 -10.07 5.80 -1.51
CA ILE A 116 -9.74 5.90 -2.95
C ILE A 116 -8.96 4.69 -3.47
N PHE A 117 -8.10 4.09 -2.63
CA PHE A 117 -7.34 2.89 -2.96
C PHE A 117 -8.25 1.68 -3.23
N ALA A 118 -9.34 1.54 -2.47
CA ALA A 118 -10.31 0.48 -2.71
C ALA A 118 -11.05 0.68 -4.05
N ALA A 119 -11.39 1.92 -4.42
CA ALA A 119 -12.02 2.21 -5.71
C ALA A 119 -11.11 1.80 -6.89
N ASN A 120 -9.81 2.08 -6.82
CA ASN A 120 -8.85 1.69 -7.85
C ASN A 120 -8.73 0.16 -8.00
N LEU A 121 -8.74 -0.56 -6.88
CA LEU A 121 -8.71 -2.03 -6.90
C LEU A 121 -9.99 -2.63 -7.51
N TRP A 122 -11.17 -2.05 -7.22
CA TRP A 122 -12.42 -2.45 -7.86
C TRP A 122 -12.44 -2.14 -9.35
N LEU A 123 -11.84 -1.03 -9.76
CA LEU A 123 -11.69 -0.66 -11.18
C LEU A 123 -10.86 -1.72 -11.92
N VAL A 124 -9.65 -2.02 -11.47
CA VAL A 124 -8.78 -3.00 -12.16
C VAL A 124 -9.35 -4.42 -12.12
N LYS A 125 -10.07 -4.78 -11.05
CA LYS A 125 -10.83 -6.03 -11.00
C LYS A 125 -11.91 -6.10 -12.07
N GLY A 126 -12.61 -4.99 -12.32
CA GLY A 126 -13.60 -4.90 -13.39
C GLY A 126 -12.97 -5.08 -14.76
N GLN A 127 -11.81 -4.48 -14.99
CA GLN A 127 -11.05 -4.62 -16.25
C GLN A 127 -10.61 -6.07 -16.48
N ALA A 128 -10.14 -6.75 -15.42
CA ALA A 128 -9.76 -8.16 -15.52
C ALA A 128 -10.96 -9.10 -15.75
N PHE A 129 -12.14 -8.80 -15.22
CA PHE A 129 -13.35 -9.55 -15.60
C PHE A 129 -13.76 -9.28 -17.05
N GLU A 130 -13.61 -8.04 -17.51
CA GLU A 130 -13.95 -7.66 -18.89
C GLU A 130 -13.04 -8.36 -19.90
N SER A 131 -11.73 -8.44 -19.66
CA SER A 131 -10.80 -9.18 -20.53
C SER A 131 -11.11 -10.67 -20.61
N GLN A 132 -11.65 -11.26 -19.54
CA GLN A 132 -12.19 -12.64 -19.53
C GLN A 132 -13.57 -12.78 -20.20
N GLY A 133 -14.18 -11.71 -20.70
CA GLY A 133 -15.54 -11.72 -21.26
C GLY A 133 -16.65 -11.84 -20.22
N ARG A 134 -16.35 -11.64 -18.93
CA ARG A 134 -17.29 -11.77 -17.79
C ARG A 134 -17.98 -10.44 -17.51
N ALA A 135 -18.80 -10.01 -18.47
CA ALA A 135 -19.38 -8.67 -18.49
C ALA A 135 -20.23 -8.33 -17.24
N VAL A 136 -20.92 -9.32 -16.65
CA VAL A 136 -21.76 -9.07 -15.47
C VAL A 136 -20.92 -8.78 -14.22
N GLU A 137 -19.86 -9.55 -14.01
CA GLU A 137 -18.92 -9.33 -12.92
C GLU A 137 -18.11 -8.04 -13.10
N ALA A 138 -17.70 -7.72 -14.33
CA ALA A 138 -17.07 -6.46 -14.68
C ALA A 138 -17.97 -5.26 -14.31
N ALA A 139 -19.24 -5.29 -14.76
CA ALA A 139 -20.20 -4.24 -14.45
C ALA A 139 -20.42 -4.06 -12.93
N ARG A 140 -20.46 -5.17 -12.16
CA ARG A 140 -20.56 -5.10 -10.69
C ARG A 140 -19.32 -4.45 -10.07
N ALA A 141 -18.13 -4.80 -10.53
CA ALA A 141 -16.88 -4.24 -10.00
C ALA A 141 -16.76 -2.75 -10.32
N TYR A 142 -17.04 -2.34 -11.56
CA TYR A 142 -17.09 -0.94 -11.96
C TYR A 142 -18.13 -0.14 -11.18
N HIS A 143 -19.32 -0.71 -10.98
CA HIS A 143 -20.35 -0.06 -10.17
C HIS A 143 -19.86 0.18 -8.75
N ARG A 144 -19.18 -0.79 -8.14
CA ARG A 144 -18.62 -0.65 -6.80
C ARG A 144 -17.55 0.46 -6.73
N ALA A 145 -16.67 0.56 -7.71
CA ALA A 145 -15.70 1.66 -7.80
C ALA A 145 -16.39 3.03 -7.88
N LEU A 146 -17.47 3.14 -8.67
CA LEU A 146 -18.25 4.37 -8.81
C LEU A 146 -18.97 4.76 -7.51
N GLU A 147 -19.54 3.80 -6.78
CA GLU A 147 -20.19 4.06 -5.48
C GLU A 147 -19.19 4.68 -4.47
N ILE A 148 -17.96 4.15 -4.42
CA ILE A 148 -16.91 4.65 -3.53
C ILE A 148 -16.52 6.07 -3.94
N ASN A 149 -16.24 6.30 -5.22
CA ASN A 149 -15.88 7.63 -5.71
C ASN A 149 -16.99 8.66 -5.49
N ALA A 150 -18.26 8.28 -5.69
CA ALA A 150 -19.40 9.15 -5.43
C ALA A 150 -19.51 9.51 -3.94
N ALA A 151 -19.33 8.54 -3.04
CA ALA A 151 -19.35 8.78 -1.60
C ALA A 151 -18.22 9.73 -1.17
N LEU A 152 -16.99 9.52 -1.66
CA LEU A 152 -15.84 10.37 -1.40
C LEU A 152 -16.04 11.80 -1.93
N PHE A 153 -16.65 11.94 -3.11
CA PHE A 153 -16.96 13.24 -3.67
C PHE A 153 -17.97 14.01 -2.80
N VAL A 154 -19.04 13.35 -2.33
CA VAL A 154 -20.02 13.96 -1.43
C VAL A 154 -19.36 14.41 -0.13
N GLU A 155 -18.54 13.57 0.49
CA GLU A 155 -17.81 13.90 1.72
C GLU A 155 -16.89 15.13 1.52
N ALA A 156 -16.16 15.19 0.41
CA ALA A 156 -15.29 16.32 0.09
C ALA A 156 -16.07 17.63 -0.18
N MET A 157 -17.31 17.55 -0.64
CA MET A 157 -18.19 18.70 -0.84
C MET A 157 -18.83 19.18 0.46
N GLU A 158 -19.13 18.28 1.39
CA GLU A 158 -19.72 18.61 2.70
C GLU A 158 -18.69 19.18 3.69
N ALA A 159 -17.40 18.92 3.48
CA ALA A 159 -16.31 19.44 4.32
C ALA A 159 -15.91 20.90 4.04
N GLN A 160 -16.55 21.56 3.06
CA GLN A 160 -16.29 22.94 2.62
C GLN A 160 -17.28 23.93 3.26
#